data_AF-A0A6C0FE47-F1
#
_entry.id   AF-A0A6C0FE47-F1
#
_cell.length_a   1.000
_cell.length_b   1.000
_cell.length_c   1.000
_cell.angle_alpha   90.00
_cell.angle_beta   90.00
_cell.angle_gamma   90.00
#
_symmetry.space_group_name_H-M   'P 1'
#
loop_
_entity.id
_entity.type
_entity.pdbx_description
1 polymer ?
#
loop_
_entity_poly.entity_id
_entity_poly.type
_entity_poly.pdbx_seq_one_letter_code
_entity_poly.pdbx_strand_id
1 'polypeptide(L)'
;MESWIFYAGVAAFLIAMRDIFTKKFTSKYSAIEHLLYYYILCGFFIILLALYKSKVQGEKIRFIELQDLWPYLVIAFASAVIISPCQFLSLKNCDNPGKSKAIVNMNSIIAFILALYFIKGTKITAKSVFGIILASIGIYLVV
;
A
#
# COMPACT_ATOMS: atom_id res chain seq x y z
N MET A 1 -17.73 -13.96 -7.92
CA MET A 1 -17.06 -12.91 -7.12
C MET A 1 -16.31 -12.03 -8.11
N GLU A 2 -16.45 -10.71 -8.07
CA GLU A 2 -15.76 -9.83 -9.03
C GLU A 2 -14.24 -10.02 -8.89
N SER A 3 -13.53 -10.13 -10.03
CA SER A 3 -12.11 -10.57 -10.07
C SER A 3 -11.17 -9.73 -9.18
N TRP A 4 -11.48 -8.44 -9.01
CA TRP A 4 -10.71 -7.54 -8.14
C TRP A 4 -10.76 -7.91 -6.65
N ILE A 5 -11.82 -8.57 -6.18
CA ILE A 5 -11.94 -9.01 -4.77
C ILE A 5 -10.88 -10.06 -4.47
N PHE A 6 -10.66 -11.00 -5.39
CA PHE A 6 -9.63 -12.02 -5.25
C PHE A 6 -8.23 -11.39 -5.20
N TYR A 7 -7.91 -10.48 -6.13
CA TYR A 7 -6.62 -9.79 -6.13
C TYR A 7 -6.40 -8.95 -4.86
N ALA A 8 -7.43 -8.25 -4.38
CA ALA A 8 -7.37 -7.49 -3.14
C ALA A 8 -7.13 -8.39 -1.92
N GLY A 9 -7.77 -9.57 -1.87
CA GLY A 9 -7.57 -10.55 -0.80
C GLY A 9 -6.14 -11.10 -0.76
N VAL A 10 -5.59 -11.49 -1.92
CA VAL A 10 -4.19 -11.93 -2.03
C VAL A 10 -3.24 -10.82 -1.59
N ALA A 11 -3.47 -9.59 -2.04
CA ALA A 11 -2.67 -8.44 -1.63
C ALA A 11 -2.71 -8.21 -0.12
N ALA A 12 -3.89 -8.25 0.51
CA ALA A 12 -4.04 -8.08 1.95
C ALA A 12 -3.23 -9.12 2.75
N PHE A 13 -3.27 -10.39 2.33
CA PHE A 13 -2.51 -11.46 2.97
C PHE A 13 -1.00 -11.26 2.84
N LEU A 14 -0.50 -10.96 1.64
CA LEU A 14 0.93 -10.71 1.40
C LEU A 14 1.44 -9.49 2.17
N ILE A 15 0.64 -8.43 2.25
CA ILE A 15 0.96 -7.22 3.03
C ILE A 15 1.05 -7.54 4.52
N ALA A 16 0.12 -8.33 5.06
CA ALA A 16 0.16 -8.74 6.47
C ALA A 16 1.42 -9.56 6.78
N MET A 17 1.78 -10.52 5.91
CA MET A 17 3.03 -11.27 6.06
C MET A 17 4.26 -10.35 6.03
N ARG A 18 4.33 -9.43 5.05
CA ARG A 18 5.40 -8.43 4.97
C ARG A 18 5.53 -7.65 6.28
N ASP A 19 4.43 -7.17 6.84
CA ASP A 19 4.44 -6.34 8.05
C ASP A 19 4.94 -7.14 9.29
N ILE A 20 4.57 -8.43 9.39
CA ILE A 20 5.11 -9.35 10.41
C ILE A 20 6.62 -9.55 10.23
N PHE A 21 7.08 -9.78 9.01
CA PHE A 21 8.52 -9.91 8.72
C PHE A 21 9.26 -8.61 9.07
N THR A 22 8.77 -7.46 8.62
CA THR A 22 9.37 -6.16 8.94
C THR A 22 9.45 -5.95 10.45
N LYS A 23 8.40 -6.26 11.23
CA LYS A 23 8.47 -6.19 12.71
C LYS A 23 9.64 -6.99 13.27
N LYS A 24 9.79 -8.25 12.84
CA LYS A 24 10.89 -9.12 13.31
C LYS A 24 12.27 -8.54 13.00
N PHE A 25 12.41 -7.82 11.90
CA PHE A 25 13.69 -7.22 11.47
C PHE A 25 13.91 -5.80 11.99
N THR A 26 12.90 -5.14 12.56
CA THR A 26 13.04 -3.77 13.10
C THR A 26 13.99 -3.65 14.30
N SER A 27 14.29 -4.77 14.98
CA SER A 27 15.30 -4.83 16.04
C SER A 27 16.72 -5.04 15.52
N LYS A 28 16.88 -5.55 14.29
CA LYS A 28 18.17 -5.94 13.72
C LYS A 28 18.74 -4.90 12.77
N TYR A 29 17.89 -4.17 12.05
CA TYR A 29 18.29 -3.20 11.04
C TYR A 29 17.64 -1.84 11.30
N SER A 30 18.35 -0.78 10.92
CA SER A 30 17.79 0.57 10.91
C SER A 30 16.69 0.71 9.85
N ALA A 31 15.85 1.74 9.99
CA ALA A 31 14.82 2.05 9.02
C ALA A 31 15.41 2.28 7.61
N ILE A 32 16.54 2.99 7.53
CA ILE A 32 17.19 3.33 6.27
C ILE A 32 17.72 2.07 5.58
N GLU A 33 18.41 1.20 6.30
CA GLU A 33 18.91 -0.08 5.74
C GLU A 33 17.76 -0.93 5.22
N HIS A 34 16.71 -1.12 6.03
CA HIS A 34 15.56 -1.91 5.62
C HIS A 34 14.90 -1.36 4.35
N LEU A 35 14.68 -0.04 4.30
CA LEU A 35 14.05 0.61 3.15
C LEU A 35 14.93 0.55 1.90
N LEU A 36 16.24 0.79 2.03
CA LEU A 36 17.15 0.76 0.90
C LEU A 36 17.17 -0.61 0.23
N TYR A 37 17.38 -1.68 1.01
CA TYR A 37 17.37 -3.05 0.48
C TYR A 37 15.99 -3.42 -0.09
N TYR A 38 14.91 -3.04 0.59
CA TYR A 38 13.55 -3.31 0.13
C TYR A 38 13.29 -2.68 -1.25
N TYR A 39 13.58 -1.39 -1.44
CA TYR A 39 13.33 -0.70 -2.70
C TYR A 39 14.23 -1.17 -3.85
N ILE A 40 15.49 -1.52 -3.58
CA ILE A 40 16.38 -2.13 -4.59
C ILE A 40 15.80 -3.45 -5.07
N LEU A 41 15.38 -4.33 -4.15
CA LEU A 41 14.78 -5.62 -4.50
C LEU A 41 13.44 -5.45 -5.22
N CYS A 42 12.59 -4.52 -4.78
CA CYS A 42 11.34 -4.19 -5.48
C CYS A 42 11.61 -3.75 -6.92
N GLY A 43 12.58 -2.84 -7.14
CA GLY A 43 12.99 -2.42 -8.48
C GLY A 43 13.44 -3.60 -9.34
N PHE A 44 14.29 -4.47 -8.78
CA PHE A 44 14.74 -5.68 -9.47
C PHE A 44 13.58 -6.60 -9.90
N PHE A 45 12.65 -6.91 -9.00
CA PHE A 45 11.49 -7.76 -9.32
C PHE A 45 10.53 -7.12 -10.34
N ILE A 46 10.33 -5.80 -10.27
CA ILE A 46 9.50 -5.08 -11.24
C ILE A 46 10.14 -5.13 -12.63
N ILE A 47 11.48 -4.98 -12.74
CA ILE A 47 12.20 -5.11 -14.01
C ILE A 47 12.06 -6.52 -14.57
N LEU A 48 12.22 -7.56 -13.74
CA LEU A 48 12.00 -8.95 -14.19
C LEU A 48 10.58 -9.18 -14.70
N LEU A 49 9.57 -8.65 -14.00
CA LEU A 49 8.18 -8.73 -14.42
C LEU A 49 7.97 -8.00 -15.76
N ALA A 50 8.54 -6.81 -15.93
CA ALA A 50 8.49 -6.04 -17.18
C ALA A 50 9.14 -6.81 -18.34
N LEU A 51 10.31 -7.42 -18.12
CA LEU A 51 10.97 -8.25 -19.13
C LEU A 51 10.12 -9.46 -19.51
N TYR A 52 9.54 -10.16 -18.53
CA TYR A 52 8.63 -11.28 -18.78
C TYR A 52 7.42 -10.85 -19.61
N LYS A 53 6.75 -9.75 -19.23
CA LYS A 53 5.60 -9.20 -19.95
C LYS A 53 5.95 -8.80 -21.39
N SER A 54 7.09 -8.14 -21.58
CA SER A 54 7.52 -7.70 -22.90
C SER A 54 7.94 -8.86 -23.80
N LYS A 55 8.73 -9.81 -23.29
CA LYS A 55 9.34 -10.88 -24.09
C LYS A 55 8.46 -12.10 -24.27
N VAL A 56 7.65 -12.46 -23.27
CA VAL A 56 6.81 -13.67 -23.31
C VAL A 56 5.38 -13.36 -23.72
N GLN A 57 4.83 -12.23 -23.25
CA GLN A 57 3.44 -11.86 -23.54
C GLN A 57 3.31 -10.85 -24.69
N GLY A 58 4.44 -10.34 -25.20
CA GLY A 58 4.46 -9.39 -26.32
C GLY A 58 3.96 -7.99 -25.98
N GLU A 59 3.90 -7.64 -24.69
CA GLU A 59 3.41 -6.34 -24.23
C GLU A 59 4.42 -5.22 -24.58
N LYS A 60 3.95 -4.17 -25.27
CA LYS A 60 4.78 -3.01 -25.60
C LYS A 60 4.79 -2.03 -24.43
N ILE A 61 5.80 -2.15 -23.58
CA ILE A 61 6.02 -1.23 -22.46
C ILE A 61 6.38 0.15 -23.04
N ARG A 62 5.52 1.14 -22.79
CA ARG A 62 5.74 2.53 -23.18
C ARG A 62 6.41 3.28 -22.03
N PHE A 63 7.25 4.25 -22.39
CA PHE A 63 7.73 5.22 -21.41
C PHE A 63 6.58 6.15 -20.99
N ILE A 64 6.60 6.56 -19.73
CA ILE A 64 5.69 7.59 -19.22
C ILE A 64 6.05 8.91 -19.91
N GLU A 65 5.04 9.63 -20.37
CA GLU A 65 5.23 10.93 -21.02
C GLU A 65 5.83 11.94 -20.03
N LEU A 66 6.70 12.84 -20.49
CA LEU A 66 7.42 13.76 -19.60
C LEU A 66 6.46 14.67 -18.80
N GLN A 67 5.32 15.03 -19.41
CA GLN A 67 4.26 15.81 -18.76
C GLN A 67 3.60 15.07 -17.59
N ASP A 68 3.51 13.74 -17.69
CA ASP A 68 2.93 12.88 -16.67
C ASP A 68 3.98 12.39 -15.68
N LEU A 69 5.26 12.71 -15.86
CA LEU A 69 6.33 12.21 -14.99
C LEU A 69 6.30 12.86 -13.60
N TRP A 70 5.92 14.14 -13.51
CA TRP A 70 5.98 14.89 -12.25
C TRP A 70 5.03 14.36 -11.16
N PRO A 71 3.77 13.95 -11.42
CA PRO A 71 2.91 13.35 -10.41
C PRO A 71 3.48 12.02 -9.90
N TYR A 72 4.05 11.18 -10.79
CA TYR A 72 4.72 9.95 -10.37
C TYR A 72 5.92 10.24 -9.47
N LEU A 73 6.71 11.28 -9.78
CA LEU A 73 7.86 11.67 -8.96
C LEU A 73 7.41 12.11 -7.56
N VAL A 74 6.36 12.93 -7.47
CA VAL A 74 5.79 13.38 -6.18
C VAL A 74 5.29 12.20 -5.35
N ILE A 75 4.54 11.28 -5.97
CA ILE A 75 4.01 10.10 -5.27
C ILE A 75 5.14 9.15 -4.85
N ALA A 76 6.13 8.93 -5.71
CA ALA A 76 7.28 8.10 -5.39
C ALA A 76 8.11 8.68 -4.24
N PHE A 77 8.34 10.00 -4.26
CA PHE A 77 9.02 10.72 -3.19
C PHE A 77 8.25 10.61 -1.87
N ALA A 78 6.94 10.92 -1.87
CA ALA A 78 6.11 10.81 -0.68
C ALA A 78 6.09 9.36 -0.13
N SER A 79 6.00 8.37 -1.02
CA SER A 79 6.02 6.95 -0.65
C SER A 79 7.34 6.55 0.02
N ALA A 80 8.48 6.86 -0.61
CA ALA A 80 9.79 6.42 -0.14
C ALA A 80 10.28 7.20 1.09
N VAL A 81 9.99 8.50 1.19
CA VAL A 81 10.57 9.39 2.21
C VAL A 81 9.64 9.63 3.39
N ILE A 82 8.32 9.54 3.19
CA ILE A 82 7.34 9.82 4.25
C ILE A 82 6.62 8.54 4.65
N ILE A 83 5.89 7.92 3.72
CA ILE A 83 4.99 6.80 4.03
C ILE A 83 5.77 5.61 4.57
N SER A 84 6.80 5.16 3.86
CA SER A 84 7.54 3.94 4.23
C SER A 84 8.33 4.07 5.54
N PRO A 85 9.05 5.17 5.82
CA PRO A 85 9.63 5.39 7.14
C PRO A 85 8.59 5.44 8.26
N CYS A 86 7.45 6.12 8.06
CA CYS A 86 6.38 6.15 9.05
C CYS A 86 5.80 4.75 9.31
N GLN A 87 5.58 3.94 8.28
CA GLN A 87 5.12 2.55 8.42
C GLN A 87 6.16 1.67 9.13
N PHE A 88 7.44 1.84 8.81
CA PHE A 88 8.51 1.11 9.48
C PHE A 88 8.59 1.47 10.97
N LEU A 89 8.56 2.77 11.29
CA LEU A 89 8.62 3.26 12.67
C LEU A 89 7.37 2.85 13.47
N SER A 90 6.18 2.90 12.85
CA SER A 90 4.95 2.45 13.51
C SER A 90 5.01 0.96 13.83
N LEU A 91 5.56 0.12 12.94
CA LEU A 91 5.80 -1.29 13.20
C LEU A 91 6.89 -1.49 14.26
N LYS A 92 7.99 -0.74 14.20
CA LYS A 92 9.09 -0.83 15.17
C LYS A 92 8.59 -0.57 16.60
N ASN A 93 7.74 0.44 16.77
CA ASN A 93 7.29 0.91 18.08
C ASN A 93 5.99 0.27 18.59
N CYS A 94 5.29 -0.54 17.79
CA CYS A 94 4.07 -1.23 18.25
C CYS A 94 4.36 -2.59 18.89
N ASP A 95 3.59 -3.02 19.89
CA ASP A 95 3.73 -4.37 20.45
C ASP A 95 3.21 -5.45 19.49
N ASN A 96 2.12 -5.14 18.80
CA ASN A 96 1.46 -6.04 17.86
C ASN A 96 1.36 -5.38 16.47
N PRO A 97 1.95 -5.97 15.41
CA PRO A 97 1.83 -5.46 14.04
C PRO A 97 0.39 -5.28 13.56
N GLY A 98 -0.54 -6.09 14.07
CA GLY A 98 -1.97 -5.96 13.79
C GLY A 98 -2.56 -4.63 14.26
N LYS A 99 -2.12 -4.10 15.42
CA LYS A 99 -2.57 -2.79 15.95
C LYS A 99 -2.08 -1.65 15.07
N SER A 100 -0.78 -1.65 14.75
CA SER A 100 -0.20 -0.68 13.82
C SER A 100 -0.91 -0.74 12.46
N LYS A 101 -1.15 -1.95 11.94
CA LYS A 101 -1.81 -2.13 10.65
C LYS A 101 -3.26 -1.68 10.67
N ALA A 102 -4.01 -1.89 11.76
CA ALA A 102 -5.38 -1.41 11.90
C ALA A 102 -5.45 0.12 11.75
N ILE A 103 -4.55 0.86 12.40
CA ILE A 103 -4.47 2.33 12.26
C ILE A 103 -4.08 2.72 10.83
N VAL A 104 -3.05 2.10 10.25
CA VAL A 104 -2.65 2.38 8.86
C VAL A 104 -3.78 2.09 7.88
N ASN A 105 -4.63 1.08 8.15
CA ASN A 105 -5.77 0.71 7.32
C ASN A 105 -6.91 1.76 7.34
N MET A 106 -6.83 2.76 8.21
CA MET A 106 -7.68 3.96 8.13
C MET A 106 -7.48 4.72 6.81
N ASN A 107 -6.37 4.48 6.10
CA ASN A 107 -6.18 4.93 4.72
C ASN A 107 -7.32 4.48 3.78
N SER A 108 -7.96 3.33 4.03
CA SER A 108 -9.09 2.84 3.24
C SER A 108 -10.33 3.70 3.44
N ILE A 109 -10.57 4.16 4.67
CA ILE A 109 -11.65 5.10 4.99
C ILE A 109 -11.39 6.45 4.34
N ILE A 110 -10.16 6.97 4.48
CA ILE A 110 -9.75 8.23 3.86
C ILE A 110 -9.87 8.14 2.33
N ALA A 111 -9.41 7.05 1.72
CA ALA A 111 -9.50 6.83 0.27
C ALA A 111 -10.96 6.80 -0.19
N PHE A 112 -11.87 6.20 0.57
CA PHE A 112 -13.30 6.23 0.26
C PHE A 112 -13.83 7.67 0.28
N ILE A 113 -13.47 8.48 1.28
CA ILE A 113 -13.88 9.90 1.36
C ILE A 113 -13.30 10.70 0.18
N LEU A 114 -12.02 10.51 -0.14
CA LEU A 114 -11.37 11.20 -1.26
C LEU A 114 -11.97 10.79 -2.60
N ALA A 115 -12.35 9.52 -2.78
CA ALA A 115 -13.01 9.06 -3.99
C ALA A 115 -14.34 9.79 -4.25
N LEU A 116 -15.07 10.17 -3.20
CA LEU A 116 -16.30 10.96 -3.33
C LEU A 116 -16.04 12.37 -3.86
N TYR A 117 -14.92 12.97 -3.46
CA TYR A 117 -14.56 14.31 -3.87
C TYR A 117 -13.93 14.34 -5.28
N PHE A 118 -13.04 13.38 -5.57
CA PHE A 118 -12.22 13.39 -6.79
C PHE A 118 -12.77 12.53 -7.93
N ILE A 119 -13.53 11.46 -7.67
CA ILE A 119 -14.03 10.55 -8.70
C ILE A 119 -15.51 10.85 -8.98
N LYS A 120 -15.76 11.58 -10.07
CA LYS A 120 -17.11 11.91 -10.55
C LYS A 120 -17.90 10.63 -10.81
N GLY A 121 -19.10 10.54 -10.22
CA GLY A 121 -20.02 9.40 -10.41
C GLY A 121 -20.02 8.38 -9.27
N THR A 122 -19.16 8.52 -8.27
CA THR A 122 -19.17 7.67 -7.07
C THR A 122 -20.41 7.97 -6.24
N LYS A 123 -21.40 7.07 -6.25
CA LYS A 123 -22.61 7.20 -5.42
C LYS A 123 -22.39 6.52 -4.07
N ILE A 124 -22.57 7.26 -2.99
CA ILE A 124 -22.62 6.71 -1.64
C ILE A 124 -23.96 6.01 -1.45
N THR A 125 -23.92 4.76 -1.01
CA THR A 125 -25.11 4.08 -0.50
C THR A 125 -25.11 4.11 1.03
N ALA A 126 -26.29 4.05 1.66
CA ALA A 126 -26.40 3.96 3.11
C ALA A 126 -25.61 2.75 3.67
N LYS A 127 -25.54 1.65 2.92
CA LYS A 127 -24.73 0.46 3.26
C LYS A 127 -23.22 0.79 3.30
N SER A 128 -22.73 1.58 2.36
CA SER A 128 -21.32 2.02 2.32
C SER A 128 -20.98 2.91 3.53
N VAL A 129 -21.87 3.84 3.89
CA VAL A 129 -21.68 4.71 5.08
C VAL A 129 -21.63 3.87 6.35
N PHE A 130 -22.58 2.96 6.51
CA PHE A 130 -22.62 2.07 7.67
C PHE A 130 -21.37 1.18 7.76
N GLY A 131 -20.91 0.65 6.62
CA GLY A 131 -19.66 -0.10 6.53
C GLY A 131 -18.42 0.70 6.96
N ILE A 132 -18.33 1.98 6.59
CA ILE A 132 -17.23 2.87 7.00
C ILE A 132 -17.25 3.14 8.50
N ILE A 133 -18.44 3.36 9.07
CA ILE A 133 -18.61 3.58 10.51
C ILE A 133 -18.17 2.31 11.26
N LEU A 134 -18.65 1.14 10.84
CA LEU A 134 -18.25 -0.13 11.43
C LEU A 134 -16.74 -0.40 11.30
N ALA A 135 -16.15 -0.11 10.14
CA ALA A 135 -14.71 -0.25 9.93
C ALA A 135 -13.91 0.68 10.86
N SER A 136 -14.35 1.93 11.01
CA SER A 136 -13.75 2.90 11.93
C SER A 136 -13.81 2.43 13.39
N ILE A 137 -14.98 1.96 13.83
CA ILE A 137 -15.17 1.41 15.18
C ILE A 137 -14.32 0.15 15.36
N GLY A 138 -14.28 -0.73 14.37
CA GLY A 138 -13.45 -1.93 14.40
C GLY A 138 -11.97 -1.63 14.56
N ILE A 139 -11.45 -0.61 13.83
CA ILE A 139 -10.07 -0.14 14.01
C ILE A 139 -9.87 0.36 15.45
N TYR A 140 -10.78 1.17 15.98
CA TYR A 140 -10.69 1.70 17.34
C TYR A 140 -10.67 0.59 18.40
N LEU A 141 -11.47 -0.47 18.23
CA LEU A 141 -11.53 -1.60 19.19
C LEU A 141 -10.28 -2.51 19.15
N VAL A 142 -9.56 -2.56 18.02
CA VAL A 142 -8.35 -3.39 17.87
C VAL A 142 -7.13 -2.75 18.54
N VAL A 143 -7.07 -1.42 18.56
CA VAL A 143 -5.96 -0.61 19.10
C VAL A 143 -5.99 -0.63 20.61
#